data_AF-A0A1L5L0N2-F1
#
_entry.id   AF-A0A1L5L0N2-F1
#
_cell.length_a   1.000
_cell.length_b   1.000
_cell.length_c   1.000
_cell.angle_alpha   90.00
_cell.angle_beta   90.00
_cell.angle_gamma   90.00
#
_symmetry.space_group_name_H-M   'P 1'
#
loop_
_entity.id
_entity.type
_entity.pdbx_description
1 polymer ?
#
loop_
_entity_poly.entity_id
_entity_poly.type
_entity_poly.pdbx_seq_one_letter_code
_entity_poly.pdbx_strand_id
1 'polypeptide(L)'
;THQIRAHMKHIGHPLFMDETYGGTEILRGQRSSSYKAFIQNCFKLCPRQALHAKTLGFVHPTTKQQMDFDSEWPEDFRQLIEKWRGFIAGTTQDTFKNI
;
A
#
# COMPACT_ATOMS: atom_id res chain seq x y z
N THR A 1 -2.32 -12.76 -14.41
CA THR A 1 -3.54 -12.14 -13.83
C THR A 1 -3.12 -11.22 -12.68
N HIS A 2 -3.50 -9.93 -12.71
CA HIS A 2 -3.10 -8.89 -11.74
C HIS A 2 -4.32 -8.11 -11.22
N GLN A 3 -5.41 -8.81 -10.90
CA GLN A 3 -6.74 -8.23 -10.75
C GLN A 3 -6.77 -6.99 -9.83
N ILE A 4 -6.35 -7.13 -8.57
CA ILE A 4 -6.32 -6.01 -7.61
C ILE A 4 -5.49 -4.84 -8.14
N ARG A 5 -4.27 -5.10 -8.61
CA ARG A 5 -3.34 -4.07 -9.12
C ARG A 5 -3.93 -3.31 -10.32
N ALA A 6 -4.53 -4.04 -11.26
CA ALA A 6 -5.16 -3.48 -12.45
C ALA A 6 -6.41 -2.65 -12.09
N HIS A 7 -7.26 -3.13 -11.19
CA HIS A 7 -8.44 -2.38 -10.75
C HIS A 7 -8.05 -1.10 -10.00
N MET A 8 -7.06 -1.18 -9.11
CA MET A 8 -6.55 -0.03 -8.37
C MET A 8 -5.98 1.03 -9.32
N LYS A 9 -5.25 0.61 -10.37
CA LYS A 9 -4.84 1.52 -11.45
C LYS A 9 -6.01 2.12 -12.20
N HIS A 10 -7.00 1.31 -12.56
CA HIS A 10 -8.16 1.73 -13.34
C HIS A 10 -8.94 2.86 -12.64
N ILE A 11 -9.09 2.79 -11.31
CA ILE A 11 -9.75 3.85 -10.52
C ILE A 11 -8.83 5.04 -10.19
N GLY A 12 -7.61 5.09 -10.73
CA GLY A 12 -6.68 6.20 -10.53
C GLY A 12 -5.91 6.17 -9.21
N HIS A 13 -5.88 5.03 -8.53
CA HIS A 13 -5.20 4.81 -7.25
C HIS A 13 -4.29 3.57 -7.31
N PRO A 14 -3.26 3.54 -8.17
CA PRO A 14 -2.36 2.39 -8.23
C PRO A 14 -1.69 2.14 -6.87
N LEU A 15 -1.36 0.87 -6.61
CA LEU A 15 -0.72 0.48 -5.36
C LEU A 15 0.66 1.12 -5.25
N PHE A 16 1.05 1.51 -4.04
CA PHE A 16 2.37 2.05 -3.76
C PHE A 16 3.46 1.04 -4.15
N MET A 17 4.53 1.51 -4.80
CA MET A 17 5.64 0.68 -5.31
C MET A 17 5.22 -0.42 -6.29
N ASP A 18 4.10 -0.24 -6.98
CA ASP A 18 3.74 -1.07 -8.12
C ASP A 18 4.45 -0.61 -9.40
N GLU A 19 5.57 -1.24 -9.74
CA GLU A 19 6.38 -0.90 -10.91
C GLU A 19 5.59 -1.01 -12.23
N THR A 20 4.74 -2.02 -12.38
CA THR A 20 4.00 -2.26 -13.64
C THR A 20 2.87 -1.26 -13.85
N TYR A 21 2.22 -0.80 -12.78
CA TYR A 21 1.05 0.08 -12.88
C TYR A 21 1.31 1.54 -12.48
N GLY A 22 2.58 1.94 -12.32
CA GLY A 22 2.98 3.33 -12.08
C GLY A 22 2.81 3.79 -10.62
N GLY A 23 2.99 2.86 -9.67
CA GLY A 23 3.03 3.12 -8.23
C GLY A 23 4.39 3.58 -7.71
N THR A 24 5.39 3.71 -8.58
CA THR A 24 6.77 4.16 -8.27
C THR A 24 6.96 5.67 -8.43
N GLU A 25 5.89 6.40 -8.78
CA GLU A 25 5.91 7.85 -8.98
C GLU A 25 4.98 8.56 -8.00
N ILE A 26 5.30 9.83 -7.72
CA ILE A 26 4.44 10.71 -6.92
C ILE A 26 3.32 11.23 -7.84
N LEU A 27 2.16 10.58 -7.77
CA LEU A 27 1.01 10.89 -8.64
C LEU A 27 0.22 12.12 -8.18
N ARG A 28 0.18 12.42 -6.88
CA ARG A 28 -0.61 13.50 -6.28
C ARG A 28 0.16 14.17 -5.14
N GLY A 29 -0.12 15.44 -4.86
CA GLY A 29 0.43 16.20 -3.72
C GLY A 29 1.38 17.36 -4.08
N GLN A 30 1.72 18.18 -3.08
CA GLN A 30 2.69 19.27 -3.24
C GLN A 30 4.10 18.71 -3.51
N ARG A 31 4.74 19.20 -4.57
CA ARG A 31 6.09 18.77 -4.98
C ARG A 31 7.21 19.44 -4.17
N SER A 32 7.00 19.65 -2.87
CA SER A 32 8.06 20.17 -2.00
C SER A 32 9.24 19.20 -1.97
N SER A 33 10.44 19.73 -1.76
CA SER A 33 11.65 18.91 -1.62
C SER A 33 11.54 17.94 -0.44
N SER A 34 10.92 18.36 0.66
CA SER A 34 10.69 17.53 1.85
C SER A 34 9.72 16.39 1.59
N TYR A 35 8.61 16.62 0.87
CA TYR A 35 7.66 15.57 0.52
C TYR A 35 8.28 14.55 -0.44
N LYS A 36 9.03 15.01 -1.45
CA LYS A 36 9.78 14.12 -2.36
C LYS A 36 10.75 13.24 -1.58
N ALA A 37 11.55 13.82 -0.67
CA ALA A 37 12.47 13.08 0.16
C ALA A 37 11.75 12.05 1.05
N PHE A 38 10.60 12.41 1.62
CA PHE A 38 9.76 11.50 2.40
C PHE A 38 9.33 10.28 1.55
N ILE A 39 8.74 10.51 0.38
CA ILE A 39 8.27 9.42 -0.50
C ILE A 39 9.43 8.54 -0.95
N GLN A 40 10.58 9.11 -1.32
CA GLN A 40 11.76 8.33 -1.71
C GLN A 40 12.26 7.43 -0.57
N ASN A 41 12.18 7.89 0.68
CA ASN A 41 12.48 7.03 1.82
C ASN A 41 11.43 5.92 2.01
N CYS A 42 10.16 6.18 1.72
CA CYS A 42 9.11 5.17 1.76
C CYS A 42 9.28 4.11 0.64
N PHE A 43 9.70 4.51 -0.56
CA PHE A 43 10.02 3.59 -1.66
C PHE A 43 11.17 2.64 -1.29
N LYS A 44 12.21 3.14 -0.63
CA LYS A 44 13.32 2.31 -0.13
C LYS A 44 12.88 1.34 0.97
N LEU A 45 11.89 1.75 1.78
CA LEU A 45 11.42 0.99 2.93
C LEU A 45 10.57 -0.21 2.55
N CYS A 46 9.73 -0.07 1.51
CA CYS A 46 8.93 -1.17 0.96
C CYS A 46 9.17 -1.24 -0.56
N PRO A 47 10.24 -1.92 -1.02
CA PRO A 47 10.67 -1.93 -2.41
C PRO A 47 9.88 -2.92 -3.28
N ARG A 48 8.58 -3.06 -3.03
CA ARG A 48 7.65 -3.96 -3.73
C ARG A 48 6.26 -3.37 -3.68
N GLN A 49 5.34 -3.90 -4.48
CA GLN A 49 3.94 -3.49 -4.40
C GLN A 49 3.42 -3.62 -2.97
N ALA A 50 2.80 -2.55 -2.49
CA ALA A 50 2.15 -2.49 -1.19
C ALA A 50 0.84 -3.30 -1.21
N LEU A 51 0.98 -4.62 -1.38
CA LEU A 51 -0.08 -5.62 -1.37
C LEU A 51 0.35 -6.80 -0.49
N HIS A 52 -0.55 -7.25 0.39
CA HIS A 52 -0.31 -8.38 1.27
C HIS A 52 -1.63 -9.14 1.51
N ALA A 53 -1.62 -10.45 1.30
CA ALA A 53 -2.74 -11.31 1.62
C ALA A 53 -2.68 -11.63 3.12
N LYS A 54 -3.57 -11.01 3.90
CA LYS A 54 -3.61 -11.09 5.36
C LYS A 54 -4.33 -12.35 5.84
N THR A 55 -5.52 -12.61 5.31
CA THR A 55 -6.38 -13.70 5.74
C THR A 55 -6.73 -14.58 4.56
N LEU A 56 -6.74 -15.90 4.77
CA LEU A 56 -7.20 -16.90 3.81
C LEU A 56 -8.22 -17.80 4.51
N GLY A 57 -9.47 -17.76 4.05
CA GLY A 57 -10.54 -18.64 4.53
C GLY A 57 -11.05 -19.52 3.40
N PHE A 58 -11.22 -20.82 3.66
CA PHE A 58 -11.83 -21.75 2.72
C PHE A 58 -12.40 -22.99 3.41
N VAL A 59 -13.31 -23.68 2.71
CA VAL A 59 -13.81 -25.00 3.13
C VAL A 59 -12.83 -26.06 2.65
N HIS A 60 -12.27 -26.84 3.57
CA HIS A 60 -11.31 -27.88 3.24
C HIS A 60 -11.93 -28.89 2.24
N PRO A 61 -11.26 -29.21 1.13
CA PRO A 61 -11.87 -29.95 0.02
C PRO A 61 -12.29 -31.38 0.42
N THR A 62 -11.53 -32.04 1.31
CA THR A 62 -11.83 -33.39 1.80
C THR A 62 -12.73 -33.39 3.04
N THR A 63 -12.30 -32.76 4.14
CA THR A 63 -13.02 -32.79 5.43
C THR A 63 -14.29 -31.93 5.46
N LYS A 64 -14.48 -31.02 4.50
CA LYS A 64 -15.60 -30.06 4.43
C LYS A 64 -15.70 -29.12 5.64
N GLN A 65 -14.65 -29.02 6.44
CA GLN A 65 -14.59 -28.10 7.57
C GLN A 65 -14.12 -26.71 7.12
N GLN A 66 -14.65 -25.67 7.75
CA GLN A 66 -14.15 -24.31 7.56
C GLN A 66 -12.73 -24.21 8.14
N MET A 67 -11.82 -23.60 7.38
CA MET A 67 -10.46 -23.30 7.79
C MET A 67 -10.14 -21.85 7.51
N ASP A 68 -9.60 -21.18 8.53
CA ASP A 68 -9.17 -19.79 8.43
C ASP A 68 -7.70 -19.68 8.85
N PHE A 69 -6.93 -19.02 8.01
CA PHE A 69 -5.51 -18.77 8.20
C PHE A 69 -5.27 -17.27 8.19
N ASP A 70 -4.31 -16.83 9.00
CA ASP A 70 -3.92 -15.44 9.10
C ASP A 70 -2.39 -15.31 9.05
N SER A 71 -1.88 -14.19 8.54
CA SER A 71 -0.44 -13.90 8.47
C SER A 71 -0.12 -12.53 9.05
N GLU A 72 0.96 -12.40 9.80
CA GLU A 72 1.40 -11.09 10.26
C GLU A 72 1.80 -10.18 9.10
N TRP A 73 1.66 -8.87 9.30
CA TRP A 73 2.22 -7.92 8.35
C TRP A 73 3.74 -8.10 8.28
N PRO A 74 4.30 -8.16 7.07
CA PRO A 74 5.73 -8.11 6.90
C PRO A 74 6.29 -6.80 7.45
N GLU A 75 7.55 -6.85 7.88
CA GLU A 75 8.23 -5.74 8.55
C GLU A 75 8.22 -4.44 7.72
N ASP A 76 8.47 -4.56 6.41
CA ASP A 76 8.48 -3.44 5.47
C ASP A 76 7.12 -2.70 5.42
N PHE A 77 6.03 -3.45 5.45
CA PHE A 77 4.65 -2.95 5.44
C PHE A 77 4.32 -2.20 6.71
N ARG A 78 4.70 -2.78 7.86
CA ARG A 78 4.46 -2.17 9.16
C ARG A 78 5.21 -0.84 9.27
N GLN A 79 6.49 -0.83 8.94
CA GLN A 79 7.30 0.38 8.97
C GLN A 79 6.79 1.43 7.99
N LEU A 80 6.38 1.03 6.78
CA LEU A 80 5.79 1.93 5.80
C LEU A 80 4.53 2.62 6.37
N ILE A 81 3.60 1.86 6.93
CA ILE A 81 2.35 2.40 7.48
C ILE A 81 2.64 3.34 8.67
N GLU A 82 3.51 2.96 9.59
CA GLU A 82 3.88 3.81 10.73
C GLU A 82 4.52 5.12 10.27
N LYS A 83 5.38 5.07 9.25
CA LYS A 83 6.00 6.25 8.67
C LYS A 83 4.99 7.22 8.05
N TRP A 84 3.97 6.69 7.37
CA TRP A 84 2.85 7.48 6.86
C TRP A 84 1.98 8.07 7.97
N ARG A 85 1.68 7.30 9.02
CA ARG A 85 0.93 7.79 10.19
C ARG A 85 1.65 8.97 10.86
N GLY A 86 2.96 8.85 11.09
CA GLY A 86 3.76 9.92 11.66
C GLY A 86 3.80 11.17 10.79
N PHE A 87 3.94 10.99 9.47
CA PHE A 87 3.91 12.12 8.52
C PHE A 87 2.56 12.85 8.52
N ILE A 88 1.44 12.10 8.52
CA ILE A 88 0.09 12.66 8.53
C ILE A 88 -0.20 13.38 9.86
N ALA A 89 0.18 12.80 11.00
CA ALA A 89 -0.03 13.42 12.31
C ALA A 89 0.70 14.77 12.46
N GLY A 90 1.84 14.93 11.77
CA GLY A 90 2.62 16.18 11.76
C GLY A 90 2.13 17.24 10.76
N THR A 91 1.12 16.97 9.94
CA THR A 91 0.57 17.93 8.96
C THR A 91 -0.85 18.35 9.32
N THR A 92 -1.12 19.65 9.21
CA THR A 92 -2.48 20.21 9.31
C THR A 92 -3.20 20.26 7.95
N GLN A 93 -2.52 19.84 6.88
CA GLN A 93 -3.10 19.82 5.54
C GLN A 93 -3.90 18.54 5.30
N ASP A 94 -5.18 18.73 5.03
CA ASP A 94 -6.04 17.68 4.48
C ASP A 94 -5.68 17.46 3.01
N THR A 95 -4.94 16.39 2.72
CA THR A 95 -4.55 16.00 1.37
C THR A 95 -5.71 15.57 0.47
N PHE A 96 -6.91 15.36 1.04
CA PHE A 96 -8.13 15.02 0.30
C PHE A 96 -9.02 16.22 -0.02
N LYS A 97 -8.78 17.40 0.58
CA LYS A 97 -9.58 18.61 0.32
C LYS A 97 -9.51 19.16 -1.11
N ASN A 98 -8.52 18.72 -1.89
CA ASN A 98 -8.29 19.18 -3.26
C ASN A 98 -8.43 18.07 -4.31
N ILE A 99 -9.14 16.99 -3.98
CA ILE A 99 -9.51 15.91 -4.91
C ILE A 99 -10.99 16.02 -5.25
#